data_AF-A0A955JCA2-F1
#
_entry.id   AF-A0A955JCA2-F1
#
_cell.length_a   1.000
_cell.length_b   1.000
_cell.length_c   1.000
_cell.angle_alpha   90.00
_cell.angle_beta   90.00
_cell.angle_gamma   90.00
#
_symmetry.space_group_name_H-M   'P 1'
#
loop_
_entity.id
_entity.type
_entity.pdbx_description
1 polymer ?
#
loop_
_entity_poly.entity_id
_entity_poly.type
_entity_poly.pdbx_seq_one_letter_code
_entity_poly.pdbx_strand_id
1 'polypeptide(L)'
;MLVLKSTLRIGLLTWVALASSIASKVAQSIGPDVIVGAIPGVANYPHVNGIDAFAVGTTSCNIGTAPLNWVSSTNDHPVIAQHAYRLDQGRFEMIGQSWLKHGFVALADSLCGTCQNPGTGSLLGVNCSDPYDASLNGSQNGLGPKFEVDAFTGIYPFPATNLNSSGNSIYKRLQIATTDLSPVLHPGAQFLIEAQYVSKDDAAAGNHFNNA
;
A
#
# COMPACT_ATOMS: atom_id res chain seq x y z
N MET A 1 43.18 36.44 56.95
CA MET A 1 42.01 35.74 56.38
C MET A 1 42.16 35.79 54.87
N LEU A 2 42.33 34.61 54.28
CA LEU A 2 42.94 34.36 52.97
C LEU A 2 41.92 34.60 51.83
N VAL A 3 42.25 35.45 50.87
CA VAL A 3 41.46 35.67 49.64
C VAL A 3 41.89 34.60 48.62
N LEU A 4 41.08 33.56 48.40
CA LEU A 4 41.29 32.63 47.29
C LEU A 4 40.70 33.23 46.01
N LYS A 5 41.58 33.59 45.06
CA LYS A 5 41.22 33.81 43.64
C LYS A 5 41.31 32.46 42.92
N SER A 6 40.17 31.87 42.54
CA SER A 6 40.15 30.67 41.68
C SER A 6 40.16 31.09 40.21
N THR A 7 41.29 30.91 39.53
CA THR A 7 41.42 31.00 38.07
C THR A 7 40.96 29.68 37.44
N LEU A 8 39.76 29.68 36.83
CA LEU A 8 39.26 28.55 36.06
C LEU A 8 39.95 28.51 34.69
N ARG A 9 40.79 27.50 34.45
CA ARG A 9 41.38 27.23 33.14
C ARG A 9 40.39 26.39 32.31
N ILE A 10 39.81 26.98 31.26
CA ILE A 10 38.99 26.26 30.29
C ILE A 10 39.96 25.54 29.34
N GLY A 11 40.17 24.24 29.55
CA GLY A 11 40.85 23.37 28.60
C GLY A 11 39.90 23.03 27.46
N LEU A 12 40.31 23.35 26.23
CA LEU A 12 39.59 22.97 25.01
C LEU A 12 39.70 21.45 24.83
N LEU A 13 38.67 20.70 25.22
CA LEU A 13 38.52 19.29 24.83
C LEU A 13 37.97 19.25 23.40
N THR A 14 38.84 19.00 22.43
CA THR A 14 38.45 18.64 21.07
C THR A 14 37.82 17.24 21.09
N TRP A 15 36.50 17.18 20.98
CA TRP A 15 35.78 15.95 20.70
C TRP A 15 36.06 15.54 19.24
N VAL A 16 36.85 14.49 19.05
CA VAL A 16 36.88 13.80 17.75
C VAL A 16 35.57 13.02 17.67
N ALA A 17 34.57 13.57 16.97
CA ALA A 17 33.40 12.82 16.58
C ALA A 17 33.83 11.79 15.52
N LEU A 18 34.05 10.54 15.92
CA LEU A 18 34.01 9.43 14.97
C LEU A 18 32.57 9.30 14.48
N ALA A 19 32.26 9.92 13.35
CA ALA A 19 31.07 9.62 12.58
C ALA A 19 31.23 8.19 12.01
N SER A 20 30.85 7.19 12.79
CA SER A 20 30.63 5.85 12.24
C SER A 20 29.27 5.88 11.56
N SER A 21 29.26 6.10 10.25
CA SER A 21 28.06 5.90 9.44
C SER A 21 27.82 4.40 9.35
N ILE A 22 27.13 3.83 10.35
CA ILE A 22 26.46 2.56 10.17
C ILE A 22 25.31 2.85 9.21
N ALA A 23 25.57 2.72 7.91
CA ALA A 23 24.50 2.62 6.94
C ALA A 23 23.75 1.34 7.29
N SER A 24 22.66 1.45 8.05
CA SER A 24 21.67 0.39 8.16
C SER A 24 21.10 0.19 6.76
N LYS A 25 21.76 -0.65 5.95
CA LYS A 25 21.07 -1.37 4.90
C LYS A 25 20.07 -2.24 5.64
N VAL A 26 18.81 -1.83 5.66
CA VAL A 26 17.72 -2.74 6.01
C VAL A 26 17.93 -3.96 5.11
N ALA A 27 18.15 -5.12 5.73
CA ALA A 27 18.40 -6.32 4.97
C ALA A 27 17.18 -6.57 4.11
N GLN A 28 17.40 -6.66 2.81
CA GLN A 28 16.35 -6.94 1.84
C GLN A 28 15.78 -8.34 2.11
N SER A 29 14.46 -8.47 2.05
CA SER A 29 13.80 -9.77 2.21
C SER A 29 14.21 -10.71 1.08
N ILE A 30 14.39 -11.99 1.41
CA ILE A 30 14.77 -13.01 0.42
C ILE A 30 13.53 -13.35 -0.41
N GLY A 31 13.67 -13.34 -1.73
CA GLY A 31 12.56 -13.61 -2.66
C GLY A 31 11.79 -12.34 -3.06
N PRO A 32 10.62 -12.48 -3.71
CA PRO A 32 9.75 -11.35 -4.00
C PRO A 32 9.12 -10.78 -2.72
N ASP A 33 8.98 -9.46 -2.62
CA ASP A 33 8.35 -8.80 -1.48
C ASP A 33 7.61 -7.54 -1.93
N VAL A 34 6.29 -7.56 -1.89
CA VAL A 34 5.45 -6.45 -2.37
C VAL A 34 4.86 -5.64 -1.23
N ILE A 35 5.15 -4.34 -1.22
CA ILE A 35 4.56 -3.38 -0.26
C ILE A 35 3.84 -2.24 -0.97
N VAL A 36 3.01 -1.51 -0.25
CA VAL A 36 2.49 -0.21 -0.69
C VAL A 36 3.55 0.86 -0.45
N GLY A 37 4.14 1.39 -1.53
CA GLY A 37 5.08 2.50 -1.46
C GLY A 37 4.40 3.86 -1.33
N ALA A 38 3.24 4.04 -1.98
CA ALA A 38 2.43 5.25 -1.89
C ALA A 38 0.96 5.00 -2.26
N ILE A 39 0.08 5.89 -1.80
CA ILE A 39 -1.35 5.93 -2.15
C ILE A 39 -1.66 7.28 -2.83
N PRO A 40 -1.32 7.47 -4.11
CA PRO A 40 -1.52 8.75 -4.79
C PRO A 40 -2.95 8.94 -5.30
N GLY A 41 -3.57 10.04 -4.88
CA GLY A 41 -4.83 10.51 -5.45
C GLY A 41 -6.06 9.68 -5.08
N VAL A 42 -7.23 10.28 -5.34
CA VAL A 42 -8.55 9.71 -5.04
C VAL A 42 -9.47 9.97 -6.23
N ALA A 43 -10.19 8.94 -6.66
CA ALA A 43 -11.31 9.04 -7.59
C ALA A 43 -12.62 8.99 -6.79
N ASN A 44 -13.56 9.86 -7.16
CA ASN A 44 -14.91 9.91 -6.59
C ASN A 44 -15.90 9.51 -7.67
N TYR A 45 -16.92 8.75 -7.30
CA TYR A 45 -17.96 8.29 -8.21
C TYR A 45 -19.33 8.77 -7.75
N PRO A 46 -20.33 8.87 -8.66
CA PRO A 46 -21.67 9.31 -8.28
C PRO A 46 -22.24 8.46 -7.14
N HIS A 47 -22.73 9.12 -6.09
CA HIS A 47 -23.37 8.48 -4.96
C HIS A 47 -24.63 7.71 -5.40
N VAL A 48 -24.95 6.62 -4.70
CA VAL A 48 -26.18 5.85 -4.92
C VAL A 48 -26.77 5.46 -3.58
N ASN A 49 -28.02 5.83 -3.33
CA ASN A 49 -28.81 5.39 -2.16
C ASN A 49 -28.08 5.55 -0.81
N GLY A 50 -27.43 6.70 -0.59
CA GLY A 50 -26.72 6.98 0.67
C GLY A 50 -25.34 6.32 0.78
N ILE A 51 -24.80 5.79 -0.32
CA ILE A 51 -23.43 5.28 -0.40
C ILE A 51 -22.60 6.19 -1.30
N ASP A 52 -21.49 6.69 -0.77
CA ASP A 52 -20.43 7.28 -1.56
C ASP A 52 -19.45 6.19 -2.01
N ALA A 53 -18.93 6.34 -3.22
CA ALA A 53 -17.97 5.41 -3.78
C ALA A 53 -16.68 6.11 -4.20
N PHE A 54 -15.58 5.47 -3.84
CA PHE A 54 -14.23 5.95 -4.06
C PHE A 54 -13.36 4.89 -4.70
N ALA A 55 -12.19 5.32 -5.17
CA ALA A 55 -11.02 4.48 -5.34
C ALA A 55 -9.78 5.34 -5.09
N VAL A 56 -8.67 4.72 -4.72
CA VAL A 56 -7.39 5.39 -4.53
C VAL A 56 -6.34 4.82 -5.47
N GLY A 57 -5.39 5.67 -5.89
CA GLY A 57 -4.24 5.17 -6.60
C GLY A 57 -3.33 4.40 -5.66
N THR A 58 -2.56 3.48 -6.21
CA THR A 58 -1.60 2.67 -5.47
C THR A 58 -0.28 2.64 -6.22
N THR A 59 0.83 2.85 -5.54
CA THR A 59 2.16 2.56 -6.07
C THR A 59 2.75 1.44 -5.25
N SER A 60 2.93 0.27 -5.87
CA SER A 60 3.62 -0.85 -5.22
C SER A 60 5.13 -0.68 -5.29
N CYS A 61 5.83 -1.35 -4.38
CA CYS A 61 7.27 -1.54 -4.40
C CYS A 61 7.59 -3.03 -4.32
N ASN A 62 8.51 -3.52 -5.14
CA ASN A 62 9.17 -4.79 -4.85
C ASN A 62 10.44 -4.53 -4.06
N ILE A 63 10.37 -4.69 -2.73
CA ILE A 63 11.52 -4.50 -1.83
C ILE A 63 12.27 -5.79 -1.55
N GLY A 64 12.01 -6.87 -2.29
CA GLY A 64 12.62 -8.18 -2.11
C GLY A 64 13.74 -8.47 -3.11
N THR A 65 14.58 -9.47 -2.86
CA THR A 65 15.76 -9.77 -3.70
C THR A 65 15.45 -10.48 -5.03
N ALA A 66 14.18 -10.74 -5.36
CA ALA A 66 13.78 -11.40 -6.60
C ALA A 66 12.58 -10.70 -7.27
N PRO A 67 12.41 -10.81 -8.61
CA PRO A 67 11.24 -10.27 -9.30
C PRO A 67 9.92 -10.88 -8.78
N LEU A 68 8.90 -10.03 -8.62
CA LEU A 68 7.53 -10.45 -8.30
C LEU A 68 6.74 -10.70 -9.59
N ASN A 69 5.91 -11.74 -9.62
CA ASN A 69 5.08 -12.07 -10.78
C ASN A 69 3.92 -11.06 -10.96
N TRP A 70 3.66 -10.71 -12.23
CA TRP A 70 2.58 -9.80 -12.62
C TRP A 70 1.88 -10.28 -13.91
N VAL A 71 1.67 -11.59 -14.02
CA VAL A 71 1.21 -12.24 -15.25
C VAL A 71 -0.29 -12.03 -15.43
N SER A 72 -0.64 -11.22 -16.43
CA SER A 72 -2.03 -10.95 -16.80
C SER A 72 -2.79 -12.21 -17.19
N SER A 73 -4.12 -12.19 -17.00
CA SER A 73 -5.01 -13.28 -17.42
C SER A 73 -4.70 -14.66 -16.81
N THR A 74 -4.05 -14.69 -15.64
CA THR A 74 -3.77 -15.88 -14.84
C THR A 74 -4.02 -15.58 -13.35
N ASN A 75 -3.75 -16.53 -12.45
CA ASN A 75 -3.73 -16.27 -11.00
C ASN A 75 -2.32 -15.97 -10.46
N ASP A 76 -1.42 -15.49 -11.32
CA ASP A 76 -0.02 -15.19 -10.98
C ASP A 76 0.27 -13.68 -11.09
N HIS A 77 -0.56 -12.91 -10.38
CA HIS A 77 -0.40 -11.46 -10.19
C HIS A 77 -0.97 -11.06 -8.82
N PRO A 78 -0.59 -9.91 -8.26
CA PRO A 78 -1.17 -9.46 -7.00
C PRO A 78 -2.61 -8.98 -7.18
N VAL A 79 -3.38 -9.15 -6.11
CA VAL A 79 -4.68 -8.50 -5.94
C VAL A 79 -4.56 -7.38 -4.90
N ILE A 80 -5.28 -6.27 -5.12
CA ILE A 80 -5.14 -5.06 -4.31
C ILE A 80 -6.45 -4.75 -3.61
N ALA A 81 -6.43 -4.72 -2.28
CA ALA A 81 -7.54 -4.27 -1.45
C ALA A 81 -7.47 -2.76 -1.23
N GLN A 82 -8.64 -2.12 -1.04
CA GLN A 82 -8.74 -0.76 -0.52
C GLN A 82 -9.74 -0.76 0.64
N HIS A 83 -9.38 -0.12 1.74
CA HIS A 83 -10.22 0.02 2.93
C HIS A 83 -10.26 1.48 3.40
N ALA A 84 -11.36 1.85 4.04
CA ALA A 84 -11.50 3.14 4.68
C ALA A 84 -11.77 2.96 6.17
N TYR A 85 -11.13 3.80 6.97
CA TYR A 85 -11.25 3.81 8.41
C TYR A 85 -11.60 5.20 8.92
N ARG A 86 -12.34 5.25 10.02
CA ARG A 86 -12.59 6.46 10.80
C ARG A 86 -11.97 6.31 12.18
N LEU A 87 -11.18 7.29 12.58
CA LEU A 87 -10.79 7.51 13.98
C LEU A 87 -11.70 8.61 14.54
N ASP A 88 -12.62 8.22 15.40
CA ASP A 88 -13.60 9.14 16.02
C ASP A 88 -13.66 8.87 17.52
N GLN A 89 -13.48 9.93 18.31
CA GLN A 89 -13.51 9.86 19.78
C GLN A 89 -12.63 8.73 20.39
N GLY A 90 -11.47 8.46 19.79
CA GLY A 90 -10.54 7.42 20.23
C GLY A 90 -10.90 6.00 19.78
N ARG A 91 -11.96 5.82 18.97
CA ARG A 91 -12.34 4.54 18.36
C ARG A 91 -11.92 4.51 16.89
N PHE A 92 -11.18 3.46 16.52
CA PHE A 92 -10.78 3.18 15.14
C PHE A 92 -11.74 2.15 14.54
N GLU A 93 -12.42 2.50 13.45
CA GLU A 93 -13.48 1.70 12.84
C GLU A 93 -13.28 1.57 11.33
N MET A 94 -13.39 0.37 10.78
CA MET A 94 -13.48 0.19 9.32
C MET A 94 -14.88 0.58 8.87
N ILE A 95 -14.96 1.59 8.00
CA ILE A 95 -16.22 2.17 7.50
C ILE A 95 -16.48 1.84 6.02
N GLY A 96 -15.51 1.24 5.33
CA GLY A 96 -15.66 0.89 3.94
C GLY A 96 -14.62 -0.11 3.44
N GLN A 97 -14.99 -0.82 2.39
CA GLN A 97 -14.11 -1.74 1.66
C GLN A 97 -14.46 -1.78 0.18
N SER A 98 -13.49 -2.07 -0.68
CA SER A 98 -13.70 -2.36 -2.09
C SER A 98 -13.69 -3.87 -2.37
N TRP A 99 -14.07 -4.27 -3.58
CA TRP A 99 -13.59 -5.52 -4.16
C TRP A 99 -12.10 -5.40 -4.50
N LEU A 100 -11.44 -6.52 -4.80
CA LEU A 100 -10.00 -6.55 -5.03
C LEU A 100 -9.68 -6.23 -6.49
N LYS A 101 -8.74 -5.31 -6.72
CA LYS A 101 -8.22 -5.04 -8.06
C LYS A 101 -7.22 -6.11 -8.48
N HIS A 102 -7.41 -6.69 -9.65
CA HIS A 102 -6.47 -7.66 -10.24
C HIS A 102 -5.32 -6.97 -11.00
N GLY A 103 -4.08 -7.34 -10.68
CA GLY A 103 -2.87 -7.03 -11.48
C GLY A 103 -3.03 -7.37 -12.96
N PHE A 104 -2.47 -6.54 -13.85
CA PHE A 104 -2.48 -6.85 -15.29
C PHE A 104 -1.23 -6.39 -16.04
N VAL A 105 -0.58 -5.31 -15.60
CA VAL A 105 0.72 -4.88 -16.13
C VAL A 105 1.49 -4.17 -15.03
N ALA A 106 2.74 -4.55 -14.80
CA ALA A 106 3.63 -3.79 -13.94
C ALA A 106 4.40 -2.75 -14.77
N LEU A 107 4.28 -1.48 -14.39
CA LEU A 107 5.22 -0.46 -14.80
C LEU A 107 6.50 -0.55 -13.96
N ALA A 108 7.51 0.23 -14.34
CA ALA A 108 8.86 0.11 -13.80
C ALA A 108 9.45 1.48 -13.44
N ASP A 109 8.82 2.14 -12.47
CA ASP A 109 9.30 3.40 -11.91
C ASP A 109 10.33 3.12 -10.79
N SER A 110 10.88 4.19 -10.21
CA SER A 110 11.98 4.12 -9.22
C SER A 110 11.64 4.75 -7.87
N LEU A 111 10.37 4.71 -7.43
CA LEU A 111 9.96 5.25 -6.13
C LEU A 111 10.72 4.57 -4.97
N CYS A 112 10.97 3.27 -5.09
CA CYS A 112 11.47 2.41 -4.00
C CYS A 112 12.99 2.25 -4.02
N GLY A 113 13.65 2.75 -5.06
CA GLY A 113 15.10 2.63 -5.27
C GLY A 113 15.44 2.54 -6.75
N THR A 114 16.69 2.19 -7.04
CA THR A 114 17.13 1.94 -8.41
C THR A 114 16.49 0.65 -8.90
N CYS A 115 15.49 0.77 -9.78
CA CYS A 115 14.79 -0.34 -10.40
C CYS A 115 15.75 -1.26 -11.17
N GLN A 116 15.64 -2.57 -10.93
CA GLN A 116 16.45 -3.62 -11.53
C GLN A 116 15.55 -4.69 -12.16
N ASN A 117 15.92 -5.16 -13.36
CA ASN A 117 15.11 -6.12 -14.13
C ASN A 117 13.63 -5.68 -14.27
N PRO A 118 13.34 -4.54 -14.91
CA PRO A 118 11.97 -4.04 -15.07
C PRO A 118 11.04 -4.98 -15.86
N GLY A 119 11.59 -5.96 -16.59
CA GLY A 119 10.81 -6.89 -17.40
C GLY A 119 10.04 -6.20 -18.53
N THR A 120 8.93 -6.80 -18.95
CA THR A 120 8.02 -6.27 -19.98
C THR A 120 6.58 -6.15 -19.50
N GLY A 121 6.39 -5.98 -18.18
CA GLY A 121 5.08 -5.81 -17.54
C GLY A 121 4.44 -7.08 -16.97
N SER A 122 5.02 -8.26 -17.21
CA SER A 122 4.59 -9.53 -16.58
C SER A 122 5.28 -9.82 -15.25
N LEU A 123 6.10 -8.89 -14.75
CA LEU A 123 6.80 -8.96 -13.48
C LEU A 123 7.07 -7.54 -12.97
N LEU A 124 7.23 -7.38 -11.66
CA LEU A 124 7.77 -6.19 -11.03
C LEU A 124 9.21 -6.48 -10.56
N GLY A 125 10.17 -5.79 -11.17
CA GLY A 125 11.59 -5.95 -10.89
C GLY A 125 12.00 -5.49 -9.48
N VAL A 126 13.19 -5.88 -9.04
CA VAL A 126 13.72 -5.53 -7.71
C VAL A 126 13.90 -4.02 -7.59
N ASN A 127 13.42 -3.44 -6.49
CA ASN A 127 13.34 -2.00 -6.21
C ASN A 127 12.52 -1.17 -7.21
N CYS A 128 11.85 -1.82 -8.18
CA CYS A 128 10.95 -1.14 -9.09
C CYS A 128 9.63 -0.81 -8.39
N SER A 129 8.96 0.24 -8.87
CA SER A 129 7.61 0.58 -8.45
C SER A 129 6.61 0.55 -9.59
N ASP A 130 5.41 0.03 -9.33
CA ASP A 130 4.29 0.03 -10.29
C ASP A 130 3.15 0.93 -9.76
N PRO A 131 2.89 2.09 -10.41
CA PRO A 131 1.71 2.89 -10.14
C PRO A 131 0.46 2.44 -10.91
N TYR A 132 -0.64 2.30 -10.19
CA TYR A 132 -1.99 2.38 -10.73
C TYR A 132 -2.68 3.66 -10.24
N ASP A 133 -3.28 4.40 -11.16
CA ASP A 133 -4.12 5.53 -10.79
C ASP A 133 -5.44 5.07 -10.14
N ALA A 134 -6.10 6.01 -9.45
CA ALA A 134 -7.35 5.75 -8.76
C ALA A 134 -8.48 5.26 -9.68
N SER A 135 -8.53 5.71 -10.94
CA SER A 135 -9.58 5.32 -11.87
C SER A 135 -9.41 3.88 -12.37
N LEU A 136 -8.17 3.47 -12.63
CA LEU A 136 -7.80 2.08 -12.93
C LEU A 136 -8.15 1.17 -11.75
N ASN A 137 -7.80 1.58 -10.53
CA ASN A 137 -8.12 0.84 -9.31
C ASN A 137 -9.61 0.78 -8.98
N GLY A 138 -10.41 1.71 -9.50
CA GLY A 138 -11.87 1.70 -9.40
C GLY A 138 -12.60 1.13 -10.63
N SER A 139 -11.88 0.56 -11.60
CA SER A 139 -12.47 0.02 -12.83
C SER A 139 -13.15 -1.33 -12.59
N GLN A 140 -14.48 -1.37 -12.66
CA GLN A 140 -15.30 -2.53 -12.25
C GLN A 140 -14.98 -3.84 -12.98
N ASN A 141 -14.45 -3.75 -14.22
CA ASN A 141 -14.10 -4.91 -15.04
C ASN A 141 -12.80 -5.61 -14.59
N GLY A 142 -12.03 -5.01 -13.68
CA GLY A 142 -10.82 -5.60 -13.09
C GLY A 142 -10.97 -5.91 -11.61
N LEU A 143 -12.19 -5.82 -11.06
CA LEU A 143 -12.46 -6.00 -9.64
C LEU A 143 -13.09 -7.38 -9.37
N GLY A 144 -12.41 -8.19 -8.57
CA GLY A 144 -12.81 -9.54 -8.14
C GLY A 144 -13.22 -9.59 -6.66
N PRO A 145 -14.06 -10.54 -6.25
CA PRO A 145 -14.58 -10.59 -4.89
C PRO A 145 -13.51 -11.04 -3.88
N LYS A 146 -13.55 -10.46 -2.68
CA LYS A 146 -12.61 -10.80 -1.59
C LYS A 146 -12.70 -12.25 -1.12
N PHE A 147 -13.88 -12.87 -1.18
CA PHE A 147 -14.10 -14.21 -0.61
C PHE A 147 -13.39 -15.33 -1.37
N GLU A 148 -12.88 -15.08 -2.58
CA GLU A 148 -12.17 -16.07 -3.39
C GLU A 148 -10.66 -16.10 -3.12
N VAL A 149 -10.15 -15.16 -2.32
CA VAL A 149 -8.71 -15.01 -2.07
C VAL A 149 -8.37 -15.50 -0.68
N ASP A 150 -7.45 -16.46 -0.61
CA ASP A 150 -6.77 -16.76 0.65
C ASP A 150 -5.79 -15.62 0.95
N ALA A 151 -6.11 -14.83 1.97
CA ALA A 151 -5.34 -13.64 2.32
C ALA A 151 -3.94 -13.96 2.86
N PHE A 152 -3.69 -15.19 3.34
CA PHE A 152 -2.40 -15.60 3.87
C PHE A 152 -1.50 -16.16 2.77
N THR A 153 -2.04 -16.99 1.88
CA THR A 153 -1.25 -17.63 0.82
C THR A 153 -1.27 -16.87 -0.50
N GLY A 154 -2.16 -15.89 -0.65
CA GLY A 154 -2.40 -15.18 -1.91
C GLY A 154 -2.93 -16.05 -3.05
N ILE A 155 -3.49 -17.22 -2.74
CA ILE A 155 -4.05 -18.14 -3.74
C ILE A 155 -5.50 -17.75 -4.02
N TYR A 156 -5.85 -17.70 -5.30
CA TYR A 156 -7.21 -17.44 -5.76
C TYR A 156 -7.46 -18.11 -7.12
N PRO A 157 -8.74 -18.39 -7.47
CA PRO A 157 -9.12 -18.88 -8.79
C PRO A 157 -9.03 -17.77 -9.84
N PHE A 158 -8.65 -18.12 -11.07
CA PHE A 158 -8.74 -17.22 -12.22
C PHE A 158 -9.48 -17.90 -13.38
N PRO A 159 -10.43 -17.22 -14.06
CA PRO A 159 -10.90 -15.87 -13.78
C PRO A 159 -11.70 -15.79 -12.48
N ALA A 160 -11.61 -14.66 -11.77
CA ALA A 160 -12.40 -14.41 -10.57
C ALA A 160 -13.89 -14.28 -10.92
N THR A 161 -14.77 -14.62 -9.97
CA THR A 161 -16.22 -14.52 -10.16
C THR A 161 -16.61 -13.09 -10.52
N ASN A 162 -17.36 -12.93 -11.61
CA ASN A 162 -17.82 -11.64 -12.12
C ASN A 162 -16.71 -10.63 -12.47
N LEU A 163 -15.44 -11.03 -12.67
CA LEU A 163 -14.31 -10.11 -12.91
C LEU A 163 -14.66 -9.01 -13.94
N ASN A 164 -15.22 -9.37 -15.09
CA ASN A 164 -15.57 -8.48 -16.19
C ASN A 164 -16.99 -7.88 -16.13
N SER A 165 -17.67 -8.01 -14.99
CA SER A 165 -19.02 -7.44 -14.80
C SER A 165 -18.97 -6.02 -14.26
N SER A 166 -19.88 -5.18 -14.74
CA SER A 166 -20.11 -3.81 -14.26
C SER A 166 -21.58 -3.60 -13.84
N GLY A 167 -21.84 -2.50 -13.16
CA GLY A 167 -23.15 -2.16 -12.60
C GLY A 167 -23.29 -0.66 -12.38
N ASN A 168 -24.05 -0.27 -11.35
CA ASN A 168 -24.18 1.13 -10.97
C ASN A 168 -22.83 1.74 -10.54
N SER A 169 -22.80 3.06 -10.31
CA SER A 169 -21.57 3.79 -9.99
C SER A 169 -20.85 3.36 -8.71
N ILE A 170 -21.51 2.66 -7.79
CA ILE A 170 -20.87 2.19 -6.55
C ILE A 170 -20.39 0.74 -6.64
N TYR A 171 -20.87 -0.04 -7.62
CA TYR A 171 -20.61 -1.47 -7.73
C TYR A 171 -19.10 -1.78 -7.66
N LYS A 172 -18.73 -2.70 -6.77
CA LYS A 172 -17.36 -3.20 -6.48
C LYS A 172 -16.33 -2.18 -5.96
N ARG A 173 -16.62 -0.88 -5.99
CA ARG A 173 -15.69 0.17 -5.55
C ARG A 173 -15.61 0.26 -4.02
N LEU A 174 -14.72 1.10 -3.50
CA LEU A 174 -14.67 1.38 -2.07
C LEU A 174 -15.96 2.12 -1.68
N GLN A 175 -16.86 1.41 -0.99
CA GLN A 175 -18.16 1.93 -0.57
C GLN A 175 -18.12 2.39 0.87
N ILE A 176 -18.62 3.60 1.13
CA ILE A 176 -18.74 4.18 2.47
C ILE A 176 -20.16 4.77 2.60
N ALA A 177 -20.82 4.52 3.72
CA ALA A 177 -22.11 5.16 3.98
C ALA A 177 -21.91 6.68 4.16
N THR A 178 -22.77 7.50 3.57
CA THR A 178 -22.69 8.97 3.68
C THR A 178 -22.81 9.43 5.14
N THR A 179 -23.54 8.67 5.96
CA THR A 179 -23.63 8.92 7.41
C THR A 179 -22.30 8.76 8.12
N ASP A 180 -21.43 7.85 7.66
CA ASP A 180 -20.12 7.63 8.26
C ASP A 180 -19.12 8.76 7.96
N LEU A 181 -19.32 9.46 6.84
CA LEU A 181 -18.51 10.60 6.40
C LEU A 181 -19.05 11.95 6.89
N SER A 182 -20.23 11.97 7.54
CA SER A 182 -20.90 13.21 7.90
C SER A 182 -20.12 13.97 8.98
N PRO A 183 -19.63 15.19 8.71
CA PRO A 183 -18.91 16.00 9.71
C PRO A 183 -19.85 16.52 10.81
N VAL A 184 -21.17 16.49 10.59
CA VAL A 184 -22.17 16.82 11.62
C VAL A 184 -22.34 15.67 12.60
N LEU A 185 -22.31 14.42 12.12
CA LEU A 185 -22.44 13.23 12.97
C LEU A 185 -21.10 12.86 13.62
N HIS A 186 -19.98 13.16 12.96
CA HIS A 186 -18.62 12.81 13.38
C HIS A 186 -17.72 14.06 13.44
N PRO A 187 -18.03 15.05 14.30
CA PRO A 187 -17.27 16.28 14.38
C PRO A 187 -15.83 16.01 14.85
N GLY A 188 -14.86 16.38 14.02
CA GLY A 188 -13.43 16.22 14.32
C GLY A 188 -12.88 14.81 14.08
N ALA A 189 -13.65 13.90 13.49
CA ALA A 189 -13.16 12.59 13.09
C ALA A 189 -12.08 12.68 12.01
N GLN A 190 -11.13 11.76 12.07
CA GLN A 190 -10.09 11.59 11.04
C GLN A 190 -10.42 10.39 10.18
N PHE A 191 -10.19 10.51 8.88
CA PHE A 191 -10.43 9.45 7.91
C PHE A 191 -9.11 8.96 7.35
N LEU A 192 -8.92 7.65 7.33
CA LEU A 192 -7.72 7.00 6.83
C LEU A 192 -8.10 6.05 5.70
N ILE A 193 -7.23 5.95 4.71
CA ILE A 193 -7.33 4.97 3.64
C ILE A 193 -6.14 4.04 3.72
N GLU A 194 -6.41 2.76 3.53
CA GLU A 194 -5.41 1.71 3.39
C GLU A 194 -5.52 1.11 1.98
N ALA A 195 -4.39 0.72 1.42
CA ALA A 195 -4.33 -0.27 0.38
C ALA A 195 -3.50 -1.46 0.86
N GLN A 196 -3.76 -2.65 0.33
CA GLN A 196 -2.98 -3.84 0.65
C GLN A 196 -2.79 -4.69 -0.59
N TYR A 197 -1.57 -5.13 -0.84
CA TYR A 197 -1.27 -6.11 -1.89
C TYR A 197 -1.27 -7.52 -1.31
N VAL A 198 -1.87 -8.46 -2.02
CA VAL A 198 -1.76 -9.89 -1.70
C VAL A 198 -1.22 -10.59 -2.95
N SER A 199 -0.07 -11.25 -2.82
CA SER A 199 0.56 -11.99 -3.91
C SER A 199 1.01 -13.38 -3.46
N LYS A 200 0.87 -14.37 -4.35
CA LYS A 200 1.17 -15.77 -4.07
C LYS A 200 2.66 -16.05 -3.88
N ASP A 201 3.50 -15.44 -4.71
CA ASP A 201 4.96 -15.63 -4.72
C ASP A 201 5.67 -14.87 -3.58
N ASP A 202 5.17 -13.68 -3.24
CA ASP A 202 5.49 -12.96 -2.00
C ASP A 202 5.17 -13.81 -0.76
N ALA A 203 3.96 -14.38 -0.69
CA ALA A 203 3.56 -15.23 0.41
C ALA A 203 4.39 -16.51 0.51
N ALA A 204 4.68 -17.14 -0.64
CA ALA A 204 5.54 -18.33 -0.72
C ALA A 204 6.99 -18.04 -0.31
N ALA A 205 7.47 -16.81 -0.48
CA ALA A 205 8.77 -16.36 0.02
C ALA A 205 8.78 -16.03 1.52
N GLY A 206 7.60 -16.00 2.17
CA GLY A 206 7.45 -15.71 3.59
C GLY A 206 7.35 -14.22 3.91
N ASN A 207 7.08 -13.36 2.91
CA ASN A 207 7.10 -11.91 3.07
C ASN A 207 5.72 -11.28 3.32
N HIS A 208 4.62 -12.03 3.19
CA HIS A 208 3.21 -11.58 3.27
C HIS A 208 2.73 -10.78 4.51
N PHE A 209 3.59 -10.49 5.48
CA PHE A 209 3.25 -9.75 6.70
C PHE A 209 3.44 -8.23 6.61
N ASN A 210 4.00 -7.70 5.52
CA ASN A 210 4.35 -6.27 5.38
C ASN A 210 3.68 -5.58 4.18
N ASN A 211 2.67 -6.21 3.57
CA ASN A 211 2.16 -5.82 2.25
C ASN A 211 1.14 -4.66 2.26
N ALA A 212 1.12 -3.86 3.34
CA ALA A 212 0.19 -2.75 3.59
C ALA A 212 0.94 -1.44 3.86
#